data_AF-A0A1H4I2B4-F1
#
_entry.id   AF-A0A1H4I2B4-F1
#
_cell.length_a   1.000
_cell.length_b   1.000
_cell.length_c   1.000
_cell.angle_alpha   90.00
_cell.angle_beta   90.00
_cell.angle_gamma   90.00
#
_symmetry.space_group_name_H-M   'P 1'
#
loop_
_entity.id
_entity.type
_entity.pdbx_description
1 polymer ?
#
loop_
_entity_poly.entity_id
_entity_poly.type
_entity_poly.pdbx_seq_one_letter_code
_entity_poly.pdbx_strand_id
1 'polypeptide(L)'
;MLSNKVIDYCQNQGWWHEDVPAEYEEALRKLGIDLESEFAHFYLHADDGPTFYSRHQEIYQICWMMENTVYVEDMTVAQLTLGLPEAYIPLDSFEGEGGFFYNRQTGDVALVELGESIERFLSGESTPQWASFNNFLEWYFELEEEVTE
;
A
#
# COMPACT_ATOMS: atom_id res chain seq x y z
N MET A 1 -8.58 9.41 -7.41
CA MET A 1 -7.65 9.72 -8.52
C MET A 1 -6.29 9.98 -7.91
N LEU A 2 -5.23 9.39 -8.44
CA LEU A 2 -3.89 9.50 -7.85
C LEU A 2 -3.41 10.97 -7.86
N SER A 3 -2.67 11.35 -6.82
CA SER A 3 -2.13 12.69 -6.66
C SER A 3 -1.12 13.03 -7.76
N ASN A 4 -1.23 14.23 -8.33
CA ASN A 4 -0.25 14.72 -9.30
C ASN A 4 1.17 14.78 -8.70
N LYS A 5 1.29 15.05 -7.40
CA LYS A 5 2.61 15.06 -6.71
C LYS A 5 3.29 13.70 -6.81
N VAL A 6 2.52 12.63 -6.61
CA VAL A 6 3.01 11.25 -6.70
C VAL A 6 3.35 10.91 -8.15
N ILE A 7 2.48 11.25 -9.10
CA ILE A 7 2.73 11.01 -10.54
C ILE A 7 4.03 11.70 -10.98
N ASP A 8 4.17 13.00 -10.68
CA ASP A 8 5.35 13.80 -11.04
C ASP A 8 6.61 13.21 -10.38
N TYR A 9 6.52 12.77 -9.12
CA TYR A 9 7.62 12.10 -8.42
C TYR A 9 8.04 10.81 -9.15
N CYS A 10 7.10 9.90 -9.42
CA CYS A 10 7.39 8.65 -10.14
C CYS A 10 7.98 8.90 -11.53
N GLN A 11 7.48 9.90 -12.27
CA GLN A 11 8.04 10.29 -13.56
C GLN A 11 9.48 10.78 -13.44
N ASN A 12 9.80 11.59 -12.43
CA ASN A 12 11.14 12.09 -12.19
C ASN A 12 12.13 10.98 -11.80
N GLN A 13 11.67 9.93 -11.12
CA GLN A 13 12.48 8.73 -10.82
C GLN A 13 12.61 7.79 -12.03
N GLY A 14 11.77 7.93 -13.05
CA GLY A 14 11.70 7.02 -14.18
C GLY A 14 10.88 5.74 -13.91
N TRP A 15 10.04 5.75 -12.87
CA TRP A 15 9.19 4.64 -12.45
C TRP A 15 7.82 4.61 -13.14
N TRP A 16 7.43 5.70 -13.81
CA TRP A 16 6.11 5.84 -14.41
C TRP A 16 6.06 5.30 -15.84
N HIS A 17 5.14 4.38 -16.09
CA HIS A 17 4.94 3.71 -17.38
C HIS A 17 3.49 3.87 -17.87
N GLU A 18 3.34 4.29 -19.13
CA GLU A 18 2.03 4.41 -19.78
C GLU A 18 1.48 3.04 -20.22
N ASP A 19 2.38 2.13 -20.61
CA ASP A 19 2.02 0.78 -21.02
C ASP A 19 1.89 -0.12 -19.79
N VAL A 20 0.64 -0.47 -19.46
CA VAL A 20 0.30 -1.32 -18.30
C VAL A 20 0.19 -2.78 -18.74
N PRO A 21 0.88 -3.73 -18.07
CA PRO A 21 0.71 -5.15 -18.33
C PRO A 21 -0.72 -5.62 -18.01
N ALA A 22 -1.34 -6.40 -18.89
CA ALA A 22 -2.72 -6.87 -18.71
C ALA A 22 -2.88 -7.76 -17.45
N GLU A 23 -1.81 -8.47 -17.08
CA GLU A 23 -1.72 -9.25 -15.85
C GLU A 23 -1.87 -8.41 -14.58
N TYR A 24 -1.47 -7.13 -14.59
CA TYR A 24 -1.56 -6.26 -13.41
C TYR A 24 -3.00 -5.86 -13.11
N GLU A 25 -3.81 -5.57 -14.14
CA GLU A 25 -5.25 -5.35 -13.95
C GLU A 25 -5.93 -6.58 -13.36
N GLU A 26 -5.60 -7.78 -13.86
CA GLU A 26 -6.18 -9.03 -13.38
C GLU A 26 -5.73 -9.34 -11.94
N ALA A 27 -4.48 -9.07 -11.58
CA ALA A 27 -3.97 -9.17 -10.22
C ALA A 27 -4.78 -8.29 -9.25
N LEU A 28 -5.01 -7.02 -9.60
CA LEU A 28 -5.81 -6.10 -8.79
C LEU A 28 -7.27 -6.53 -8.68
N ARG A 29 -7.87 -7.04 -9.77
CA ARG A 29 -9.24 -7.60 -9.74
C ARG A 29 -9.35 -8.80 -8.80
N LYS A 30 -8.35 -9.71 -8.80
CA LYS A 30 -8.31 -10.85 -7.85
C LYS A 30 -8.24 -10.38 -6.39
N LEU A 31 -7.55 -9.28 -6.12
CA LEU A 31 -7.52 -8.64 -4.80
C LEU A 31 -8.80 -7.85 -4.47
N GLY A 32 -9.76 -7.76 -5.39
CA GLY A 32 -10.99 -7.00 -5.19
C GLY A 32 -10.76 -5.49 -5.15
N ILE A 33 -9.73 -5.00 -5.82
CA ILE A 33 -9.40 -3.58 -5.94
C ILE A 33 -10.20 -2.97 -7.09
N ASP A 34 -10.79 -1.79 -6.84
CA ASP A 34 -11.39 -0.97 -7.89
C ASP A 34 -10.30 -0.38 -8.78
N LEU A 35 -10.35 -0.62 -10.09
CA LEU A 35 -9.34 -0.13 -11.03
C LEU A 35 -9.34 1.39 -11.20
N GLU A 36 -10.43 2.06 -10.82
CA GLU A 36 -10.52 3.53 -10.82
C GLU A 36 -9.95 4.16 -9.52
N SER A 37 -9.52 3.32 -8.56
CA SER A 37 -8.96 3.78 -7.29
C SER A 37 -7.56 4.35 -7.42
N GLU A 38 -7.16 5.15 -6.44
CA GLU A 38 -5.80 5.68 -6.30
C GLU A 38 -4.77 4.56 -6.23
N PHE A 39 -5.12 3.49 -5.51
CA PHE A 39 -4.30 2.29 -5.36
C PHE A 39 -4.01 1.62 -6.70
N ALA A 40 -5.06 1.38 -7.49
CA ALA A 40 -4.90 0.77 -8.81
C ALA A 40 -4.08 1.66 -9.74
N HIS A 41 -4.41 2.96 -9.80
CA HIS A 41 -3.70 3.88 -10.66
C HIS A 41 -2.20 3.99 -10.32
N PHE A 42 -1.81 3.86 -9.04
CA PHE A 42 -0.40 3.78 -8.67
C PHE A 42 0.23 2.46 -9.14
N TYR A 43 -0.31 1.30 -8.73
CA TYR A 43 0.32 0.01 -8.99
C TYR A 43 0.23 -0.50 -10.44
N LEU A 44 -0.61 0.11 -11.27
CA LEU A 44 -0.63 -0.15 -12.70
C LEU A 44 0.48 0.60 -13.44
N HIS A 45 0.87 1.78 -12.96
CA HIS A 45 1.74 2.71 -13.69
C HIS A 45 3.12 2.91 -13.06
N ALA A 46 3.25 2.76 -11.74
CA ALA A 46 4.51 2.91 -11.03
C ALA A 46 5.21 1.55 -10.82
N ASP A 47 6.51 1.50 -11.11
CA ASP A 47 7.37 0.33 -10.89
C ASP A 47 8.84 0.76 -10.63
N ASP A 48 9.41 0.31 -9.50
CA ASP A 48 10.85 0.41 -9.15
C ASP A 48 11.47 -1.00 -8.96
N GLY A 49 10.86 -2.01 -9.59
CA GLY A 49 11.11 -3.41 -9.35
C GLY A 49 10.13 -4.02 -8.34
N PRO A 50 10.54 -5.03 -7.54
CA PRO A 50 9.62 -5.74 -6.67
C PRO A 50 9.10 -4.89 -5.50
N THR A 51 9.81 -3.82 -5.13
CA THR A 51 9.50 -2.95 -4.00
C THR A 51 9.83 -1.50 -4.33
N PHE A 52 9.19 -0.58 -3.61
CA PHE A 52 9.58 0.81 -3.49
C PHE A 52 10.25 1.00 -2.14
N TYR A 53 11.33 1.80 -2.09
CA TYR A 53 12.03 2.11 -0.85
C TYR A 53 11.93 3.60 -0.52
N SER A 54 11.46 3.91 0.69
CA SER A 54 11.45 5.25 1.26
C SER A 54 11.32 5.20 2.78
N ARG A 55 11.68 6.26 3.50
CA ARG A 55 11.61 6.33 4.98
C ARG A 55 12.24 5.12 5.70
N HIS A 56 13.28 4.52 5.12
CA HIS A 56 13.95 3.32 5.62
C HIS A 56 13.08 2.06 5.69
N GLN A 57 11.99 2.01 4.92
CA GLN A 57 11.06 0.88 4.86
C GLN A 57 10.75 0.56 3.40
N GLU A 58 10.46 -0.71 3.12
CA GLU A 58 10.04 -1.15 1.78
C GLU A 58 8.54 -1.32 1.75
N ILE A 59 7.91 -0.93 0.64
CA ILE A 59 6.56 -1.39 0.29
C ILE A 59 6.61 -2.15 -1.02
N TYR A 60 5.75 -3.15 -1.15
CA TYR A 60 5.65 -4.00 -2.33
C TYR A 60 5.15 -3.24 -3.55
N GLN A 61 5.65 -3.62 -4.72
CA GLN A 61 4.91 -3.54 -5.97
C GLN A 61 3.89 -4.68 -5.97
N ILE A 62 2.63 -4.36 -5.66
CA ILE A 62 1.60 -5.37 -5.35
C ILE A 62 1.28 -6.27 -6.54
N CYS A 63 1.25 -5.72 -7.76
CA CYS A 63 1.00 -6.50 -8.96
C CYS A 63 2.17 -7.46 -9.25
N TRP A 64 3.41 -7.01 -9.05
CA TRP A 64 4.59 -7.85 -9.15
C TRP A 64 4.55 -8.99 -8.13
N MET A 65 4.20 -8.69 -6.87
CA MET A 65 4.08 -9.71 -5.82
C MET A 65 3.01 -10.74 -6.13
N MET A 66 1.84 -10.29 -6.63
CA MET A 66 0.74 -11.18 -7.04
C MET A 66 1.15 -12.18 -8.13
N GLU A 67 1.99 -11.75 -9.08
CA GLU A 67 2.38 -12.58 -10.22
C GLU A 67 3.64 -13.44 -9.96
N ASN A 68 4.50 -13.03 -9.03
CA ASN A 68 5.82 -13.64 -8.83
C ASN A 68 6.00 -14.36 -7.48
N THR A 69 5.02 -14.30 -6.58
CA THR A 69 5.13 -14.86 -5.22
C THR A 69 3.85 -15.57 -4.76
N VAL A 70 3.83 -16.02 -3.51
CA VAL A 70 2.65 -16.59 -2.81
C VAL A 70 1.94 -15.52 -1.97
N TYR A 71 1.89 -14.29 -2.47
CA TYR A 71 1.41 -13.12 -1.74
C TYR A 71 -0.02 -13.28 -1.20
N VAL A 72 -0.91 -13.97 -1.93
CA VAL A 72 -2.30 -14.18 -1.48
C VAL A 72 -2.34 -15.10 -0.25
N GLU A 73 -1.52 -16.16 -0.24
CA GLU A 73 -1.36 -17.04 0.90
C GLU A 73 -0.76 -16.30 2.09
N ASP A 74 0.31 -15.53 1.88
CA ASP A 74 0.98 -14.77 2.94
C ASP A 74 0.06 -13.69 3.52
N MET A 75 -0.70 -12.97 2.68
CA MET A 75 -1.75 -12.04 3.11
C MET A 75 -2.79 -12.73 3.98
N THR A 76 -3.28 -13.90 3.55
CA THR A 76 -4.29 -14.66 4.30
C THR A 76 -3.74 -15.08 5.68
N VAL A 77 -2.49 -15.55 5.73
CA VAL A 77 -1.82 -15.91 6.97
C VAL A 77 -1.64 -14.69 7.89
N ALA A 78 -1.21 -13.55 7.35
CA ALA A 78 -1.05 -12.31 8.11
C ALA A 78 -2.38 -11.84 8.71
N GLN A 79 -3.45 -11.79 7.90
CA GLN A 79 -4.79 -11.42 8.37
C GLN A 79 -5.28 -12.32 9.49
N LEU A 80 -5.13 -13.64 9.35
CA LEU A 80 -5.53 -14.62 10.37
C LEU A 80 -4.70 -14.51 11.65
N THR A 81 -3.38 -14.35 11.51
CA THR A 81 -2.44 -14.30 12.65
C THR A 81 -2.64 -13.03 13.47
N LEU A 82 -2.87 -11.91 12.78
CA LEU A 82 -3.05 -10.60 13.38
C LEU A 82 -4.52 -10.32 13.76
N GLY A 83 -5.46 -11.17 13.35
CA GLY A 83 -6.89 -10.94 13.56
C GLY A 83 -7.44 -9.75 12.77
N LEU A 84 -6.75 -9.33 11.71
CA LEU A 84 -7.15 -8.19 10.88
C LEU A 84 -8.35 -8.57 9.99
N PRO A 85 -9.28 -7.63 9.76
CA PRO A 85 -10.34 -7.83 8.76
C PRO A 85 -9.77 -8.13 7.37
N GLU A 86 -10.43 -8.99 6.59
CA GLU A 86 -10.05 -9.35 5.22
C GLU A 86 -9.94 -8.16 4.25
N ALA A 87 -10.43 -6.99 4.64
CA ALA A 87 -10.31 -5.76 3.87
C ALA A 87 -8.88 -5.19 3.90
N TYR A 88 -8.09 -5.49 4.93
CA TYR A 88 -6.72 -4.98 5.09
C TYR A 88 -5.72 -5.88 4.37
N ILE A 89 -5.09 -5.35 3.32
CA ILE A 89 -4.04 -6.03 2.57
C ILE A 89 -2.67 -5.48 2.97
N PRO A 90 -1.65 -6.34 3.21
CA PRO A 90 -0.32 -5.91 3.61
C PRO A 90 0.41 -5.22 2.44
N LEU A 91 1.03 -4.08 2.70
CA LEU A 91 1.86 -3.38 1.72
C LEU A 91 3.34 -3.73 1.88
N ASP A 92 3.72 -4.46 2.91
CA ASP A 92 5.10 -4.85 3.19
C ASP A 92 5.17 -6.24 3.86
N SER A 93 6.37 -6.67 4.21
CA SER A 93 6.65 -7.97 4.83
C SER A 93 6.36 -8.03 6.33
N PHE A 94 5.90 -6.92 6.94
CA PHE A 94 5.73 -6.80 8.38
C PHE A 94 7.03 -7.06 9.17
N GLU A 95 8.18 -6.82 8.54
CA GLU A 95 9.50 -6.99 9.18
C GLU A 95 9.70 -5.98 10.30
N GLY A 96 10.11 -6.45 11.48
CA GLY A 96 10.35 -5.59 12.65
C GLY A 96 9.13 -5.39 13.55
N GLU A 97 8.15 -6.29 13.49
CA GLU A 97 6.94 -6.28 14.34
C GLU A 97 5.94 -5.15 14.02
N GLY A 98 6.05 -4.54 12.85
CA GLY A 98 5.08 -3.59 12.33
C GLY A 98 5.07 -3.55 10.81
N GLY A 99 3.95 -3.11 10.23
CA GLY A 99 3.79 -3.00 8.79
C GLY A 99 2.55 -2.23 8.36
N PHE A 100 2.55 -1.81 7.10
CA PHE A 100 1.48 -1.03 6.49
C PHE A 100 0.39 -1.94 5.91
N PHE A 101 -0.87 -1.56 6.12
CA PHE A 101 -2.02 -2.27 5.60
C PHE A 101 -2.97 -1.30 4.92
N TYR A 102 -3.30 -1.57 3.65
CA TYR A 102 -4.30 -0.83 2.89
C TYR A 102 -5.68 -1.46 3.06
N ASN A 103 -6.70 -0.66 3.35
CA ASN A 103 -8.07 -1.12 3.40
C ASN A 103 -8.72 -0.98 2.02
N ARG A 104 -8.94 -2.11 1.34
CA ARG A 104 -9.54 -2.12 -0.01
C ARG A 104 -10.99 -1.64 -0.10
N GLN A 105 -11.68 -1.47 1.03
CA GLN A 105 -13.06 -0.98 1.06
C GLN A 105 -13.17 0.53 1.29
N THR A 106 -12.27 1.11 2.07
CA THR A 106 -12.31 2.53 2.45
C THR A 106 -11.23 3.35 1.75
N GLY A 107 -10.14 2.73 1.32
CA GLY A 107 -8.99 3.39 0.74
C GLY A 107 -7.99 3.93 1.76
N ASP A 108 -8.23 3.75 3.06
CA ASP A 108 -7.31 4.17 4.12
C ASP A 108 -6.10 3.22 4.24
N VAL A 109 -5.04 3.72 4.89
CA VAL A 109 -3.84 2.94 5.22
C VAL A 109 -3.57 3.06 6.71
N ALA A 110 -3.28 1.91 7.33
CA ALA A 110 -2.92 1.82 8.74
C ALA A 110 -1.52 1.22 8.89
N LEU A 111 -0.71 1.82 9.76
CA LEU A 111 0.44 1.17 10.36
C LEU A 111 -0.07 0.34 11.54
N VAL A 112 0.14 -0.98 11.47
CA VAL A 112 -0.18 -1.92 12.54
C VAL A 112 1.13 -2.41 13.14
N GLU A 113 1.23 -2.37 14.47
CA GLU A 113 2.39 -2.85 15.22
C GLU A 113 1.95 -3.86 16.28
N LEU A 114 2.80 -4.82 16.63
CA LEU A 114 2.50 -5.80 17.68
C LEU A 114 2.32 -5.16 19.06
N GLY A 115 1.70 -5.90 19.98
CA GLY A 115 1.44 -5.47 21.36
C GLY A 115 0.14 -4.66 21.48
N GLU A 116 0.14 -3.63 22.31
CA GLU A 116 -1.08 -2.83 22.58
C GLU A 116 -1.59 -2.06 21.34
N SER A 117 -0.71 -1.80 20.36
CA SER A 117 -1.06 -1.05 19.15
C SER A 117 -2.11 -1.78 18.31
N ILE A 118 -1.87 -3.07 18.02
CA ILE A 118 -2.83 -3.90 17.29
C ILE A 118 -4.12 -4.14 18.07
N GLU A 119 -4.07 -4.32 19.39
CA GLU A 119 -5.27 -4.49 20.22
C GLU A 119 -6.20 -3.27 20.12
N ARG A 120 -5.63 -2.06 20.20
CA ARG A 120 -6.37 -0.80 20.05
C ARG A 120 -6.91 -0.59 18.65
N PHE A 121 -6.17 -1.04 17.64
CA PHE A 121 -6.62 -0.99 16.25
C PHE A 121 -7.84 -1.89 16.03
N LEU A 122 -7.78 -3.13 16.52
CA LEU A 122 -8.87 -4.09 16.42
C LEU A 122 -10.10 -3.71 17.26
N SER A 123 -9.92 -3.01 18.38
CA SER A 123 -11.04 -2.48 19.19
C SER A 123 -11.66 -1.20 18.62
N GLY A 124 -11.05 -0.60 17.59
CA GLY A 124 -11.47 0.68 17.02
C GLY A 124 -11.10 1.90 17.88
N GLU A 125 -10.21 1.73 18.87
CA GLU A 125 -9.66 2.80 19.69
C GLU A 125 -8.55 3.59 18.99
N SER A 126 -7.92 3.01 17.96
CA SER A 126 -7.03 3.74 17.05
C SER A 126 -7.63 3.79 15.64
N THR A 127 -7.37 4.90 14.96
CA THR A 127 -7.79 5.11 13.57
C THR A 127 -6.60 4.90 12.63
N PRO A 128 -6.83 4.48 11.37
CA PRO A 128 -5.81 4.51 10.33
C PRO A 128 -5.11 5.87 10.27
N GLN A 129 -3.79 5.87 10.10
CA GLN A 129 -2.98 7.09 10.11
C GLN A 129 -3.17 7.91 8.83
N TRP A 130 -3.47 7.25 7.70
CA TRP A 130 -3.70 7.91 6.42
C TRP A 130 -5.12 7.63 5.93
N ALA A 131 -5.92 8.68 5.75
CA ALA A 131 -7.31 8.59 5.34
C ALA A 131 -7.50 8.16 3.86
N SER A 132 -6.42 8.17 3.07
CA SER A 132 -6.40 7.75 1.68
C SER A 132 -5.03 7.20 1.31
N PHE A 133 -4.97 6.42 0.23
CA PHE A 133 -3.72 5.94 -0.33
C PHE A 133 -2.84 7.10 -0.83
N ASN A 134 -3.43 8.16 -1.38
CA ASN A 134 -2.69 9.39 -1.70
C ASN A 134 -1.98 9.99 -0.48
N ASN A 135 -2.66 10.12 0.66
CA ASN A 135 -2.03 10.65 1.87
C ASN A 135 -0.88 9.76 2.33
N PHE A 136 -1.04 8.44 2.22
CA PHE A 136 0.02 7.50 2.52
C PHE A 136 1.23 7.68 1.59
N LEU A 137 1.03 7.72 0.27
CA LEU A 137 2.13 7.86 -0.69
C LEU A 137 2.84 9.21 -0.60
N GLU A 138 2.11 10.30 -0.39
CA GLU A 138 2.71 11.62 -0.19
C GLU A 138 3.56 11.65 1.09
N TRP A 139 3.06 11.07 2.18
CA TRP A 139 3.86 10.90 3.39
C TRP A 139 5.08 10.00 3.12
N TYR A 140 4.86 8.81 2.54
CA TYR A 140 5.86 7.77 2.34
C TYR A 140 7.02 8.25 1.48
N PHE A 141 6.75 8.92 0.36
CA PHE A 141 7.77 9.49 -0.54
C PHE A 141 8.25 10.89 -0.13
N GLU A 142 7.90 11.36 1.07
CA GLU A 142 8.34 12.67 1.60
C GLU A 142 7.93 13.86 0.69
N LEU A 143 6.72 13.82 0.15
CA LEU A 143 6.14 14.81 -0.77
C LEU A 143 5.20 15.82 -0.08
N GLU A 144 5.04 15.69 1.23
CA GLU A 144 4.34 16.65 2.07
C GLU A 144 5.06 18.01 1.98
N GLU A 145 4.32 19.12 1.92
CA GLU A 145 4.94 20.44 1.91
C GLU A 145 5.62 20.71 3.26
N GLU A 146 6.88 21.12 3.25
CA GLU A 146 7.50 21.73 4.43
C GLU A 146 6.66 22.93 4.83
N VAL A 147 5.93 22.82 5.94
CA VAL A 147 5.37 23.99 6.61
C VAL A 147 6.56 24.76 7.16
N THR A 148 7.03 25.73 6.37
CA THR A 148 7.98 26.72 6.82
C THR A 148 7.27 27.59 7.86
N GLU A 149 7.56 27.35 9.14
CA GLU A 149 7.17 28.22 10.26
C GLU A 149 7.84 29.60 10.20
#